data_AF-A0A8S1P3H8-F1
#
_entry.id   AF-A0A8S1P3H8-F1
#
_cell.length_a   1.000
_cell.length_b   1.000
_cell.length_c   1.000
_cell.angle_alpha   90.00
_cell.angle_beta   90.00
_cell.angle_gamma   90.00
#
_symmetry.space_group_name_H-M   'P 1'
#
loop_
_entity.id
_entity.type
_entity.pdbx_description
1 polymer ?
#
loop_
_entity_poly.entity_id
_entity_poly.type
_entity_poly.pdbx_seq_one_letter_code
_entity_poly.pdbx_strand_id
1 'polypeptide(L)'
;MVSCAQYCMFISAPGCIFMTYLGLMIAIGSETVYVVPHSRIEGAFALFITAVLYAIFFAISYNSEYSQIQRQQNVDEWINSQQIREAELEMQDIPKLPKSQLSEQVEQQQ
;
A
#
# COMPACT_ATOMS: atom_id res chain seq x y z
N MET A 1 1.89 10.70 -3.98
CA MET A 1 1.64 11.39 -2.70
C MET A 1 1.78 10.35 -1.60
N VAL A 2 2.70 10.55 -0.64
CA VAL A 2 2.85 9.62 0.50
C VAL A 2 1.67 9.84 1.43
N SER A 3 0.91 8.79 1.73
CA SER A 3 -0.25 8.88 2.63
C SER A 3 0.21 9.07 4.07
N CYS A 4 -0.61 9.73 4.90
CA CYS A 4 -0.36 9.84 6.34
C CYS A 4 -0.16 8.45 6.98
N ALA A 5 -0.91 7.44 6.52
CA ALA A 5 -0.76 6.05 6.96
C ALA A 5 0.64 5.47 6.65
N GLN A 6 1.19 5.75 5.47
CA GLN A 6 2.56 5.34 5.11
C GLN A 6 3.61 5.99 6.02
N TYR A 7 3.47 7.29 6.32
CA TYR A 7 4.37 7.98 7.25
C TYR A 7 4.30 7.37 8.66
N CYS A 8 3.09 7.13 9.17
CA CYS A 8 2.91 6.50 10.47
C CYS A 8 3.51 5.09 10.52
N MET A 9 3.35 4.31 9.45
CA MET A 9 3.94 2.98 9.31
C MET A 9 5.48 3.05 9.30
N PHE A 10 6.05 3.99 8.53
CA PHE A 10 7.49 4.15 8.38
C PHE A 10 8.18 4.65 9.65
N ILE A 11 7.48 5.43 10.49
CA ILE A 11 8.02 5.87 11.80
C ILE A 11 7.84 4.77 12.85
N SER A 12 6.70 4.07 12.83
CA SER A 12 6.36 3.09 13.86
C SER A 12 7.22 1.82 13.77
N ALA A 13 7.56 1.36 12.57
CA ALA A 13 8.41 0.19 12.37
C ALA A 13 9.82 0.31 13.00
N PRO A 14 10.63 1.34 12.67
CA PRO A 14 11.93 1.53 13.31
C PRO A 14 11.78 1.88 14.80
N GLY A 15 10.74 2.65 15.18
CA GLY A 15 10.46 2.96 16.59
C GLY A 15 10.28 1.72 17.45
N CYS A 16 9.51 0.73 16.96
CA CYS A 16 9.31 -0.54 17.66
C CYS A 16 10.63 -1.31 17.86
N ILE A 17 11.45 -1.43 16.80
CA ILE A 17 12.74 -2.13 16.86
C ILE A 17 13.68 -1.42 17.85
N PHE A 18 13.77 -0.10 17.77
CA PHE A 18 14.68 0.70 18.59
C PHE A 18 14.31 0.64 20.07
N MET A 19 13.02 0.78 20.40
CA MET A 19 12.54 0.72 21.78
C MET A 19 12.72 -0.69 22.38
N THR A 20 12.49 -1.74 21.58
CA THR A 20 12.71 -3.13 22.02
C THR A 20 14.20 -3.39 22.29
N TYR A 21 15.07 -2.95 21.40
CA TYR A 21 16.52 -3.10 21.55
C TYR A 21 17.05 -2.34 22.77
N LEU A 22 16.62 -1.09 22.97
CA LEU A 22 16.98 -0.31 24.15
C LEU A 22 16.42 -0.93 25.44
N GLY A 23 15.18 -1.44 25.41
CA GLY A 23 14.58 -2.14 26.54
C GLY A 23 15.39 -3.38 26.95
N LEU A 24 15.84 -4.17 25.98
CA LEU A 24 16.72 -5.32 26.21
C LEU A 24 18.09 -4.90 26.78
N MET A 25 18.70 -3.86 26.21
CA MET A 25 19.99 -3.34 26.69
C MET A 25 19.93 -2.87 28.15
N ILE A 26 18.85 -2.19 28.55
CA ILE A 26 18.62 -1.77 29.94
C ILE A 26 18.33 -2.98 30.84
N ALA A 27 17.55 -3.95 30.37
CA ALA A 27 17.20 -5.14 31.14
C ALA A 27 18.43 -6.03 31.44
N ILE A 28 19.33 -6.19 30.47
CA ILE A 28 20.59 -6.95 30.63
C ILE A 28 21.63 -6.13 31.44
N GLY A 29 21.41 -4.83 31.59
CA GLY A 29 22.34 -3.94 32.30
C GLY A 29 23.62 -3.71 31.51
N SER A 30 23.53 -3.63 30.19
CA SER A 30 24.68 -3.42 29.30
C SER A 30 25.36 -2.07 29.59
N GLU A 31 26.70 -2.07 29.68
CA GLU A 31 27.53 -0.87 29.86
C GLU A 31 27.50 0.07 28.64
N THR A 32 26.94 -0.38 27.52
CA THR A 32 26.78 0.44 26.31
C THR A 32 25.70 1.51 26.44
N VAL A 33 24.84 1.45 27.47
CA VAL A 33 23.77 2.43 27.70
C VAL A 33 24.27 3.51 28.65
N TYR A 34 24.59 4.68 28.09
CA TYR A 34 25.11 5.82 28.86
C TYR A 34 24.07 6.43 29.83
N VAL A 35 22.78 6.25 29.54
CA VAL A 35 21.67 6.75 30.37
C VAL A 35 21.13 5.60 31.21
N VAL A 36 21.63 5.49 32.45
CA VAL A 36 21.17 4.47 33.40
C VAL A 36 19.97 5.03 34.16
N PRO A 37 18.75 4.48 33.99
CA PRO A 37 17.60 4.89 34.79
C PRO A 37 17.79 4.49 36.26
N HIS A 38 17.21 5.27 37.18
CA HIS A 38 17.26 5.01 38.63
C HIS A 38 16.78 3.59 38.97
N SER A 39 15.75 3.10 38.26
CA SER A 39 15.31 1.71 38.29
C SER A 39 15.42 1.10 36.89
N ARG A 40 16.29 0.10 36.74
CA ARG A 40 16.47 -0.64 35.48
C ARG A 40 15.20 -1.37 35.06
N ILE A 41 14.48 -1.93 36.04
CA ILE A 41 13.26 -2.71 35.81
C ILE A 41 12.15 -1.79 35.30
N GLU A 42 11.92 -0.66 35.97
CA GLU A 42 10.88 0.29 35.57
C GLU A 42 11.20 0.93 34.21
N GLY A 43 12.46 1.28 33.97
CA GLY A 43 12.91 1.84 32.69
C GLY A 43 12.75 0.85 31.53
N ALA A 44 13.19 -0.40 31.70
CA ALA A 44 13.02 -1.43 30.68
C ALA A 44 11.53 -1.72 30.42
N PHE A 45 10.73 -1.83 31.47
CA PHE A 45 9.30 -2.10 31.34
C PHE A 45 8.57 -0.97 30.59
N ALA A 46 8.88 0.28 30.88
CA ALA A 46 8.34 1.42 30.14
C ALA A 46 8.70 1.36 28.64
N LEU A 47 9.95 1.03 28.30
CA LEU A 47 10.38 0.89 26.90
C LEU A 47 9.67 -0.25 26.18
N PHE A 48 9.45 -1.39 26.84
CA PHE A 48 8.68 -2.49 26.25
C PHE A 48 7.22 -2.10 26.02
N ILE A 49 6.58 -1.38 26.95
CA ILE A 49 5.22 -0.86 26.73
C ILE A 49 5.20 0.09 25.53
N THR A 50 6.16 0.99 25.43
CA THR A 50 6.26 1.91 24.29
C THR A 50 6.46 1.16 22.97
N ALA A 51 7.27 0.10 22.95
CA ALA A 51 7.43 -0.74 21.77
C ALA A 51 6.11 -1.41 21.34
N VAL A 52 5.31 -1.91 22.29
CA VAL A 52 3.98 -2.47 22.01
C VAL A 52 3.05 -1.41 21.42
N LEU A 53 3.05 -0.18 21.95
CA LEU A 53 2.25 0.91 21.40
C LEU A 53 2.65 1.23 19.94
N TYR A 54 3.95 1.28 19.65
CA TYR A 54 4.43 1.43 18.26
C TYR A 54 3.98 0.28 17.36
N ALA A 55 3.98 -0.96 17.85
CA ALA A 55 3.48 -2.11 17.09
C ALA A 55 1.97 -2.00 16.80
N ILE A 56 1.17 -1.50 17.75
CA ILE A 56 -0.26 -1.25 17.55
C ILE A 56 -0.47 -0.16 16.49
N PHE A 57 0.26 0.96 16.58
CA PHE A 57 0.17 2.03 15.59
C PHE A 57 0.57 1.56 14.19
N PHE A 58 1.61 0.72 14.10
CA PHE A 58 2.00 0.09 12.85
C PHE A 58 0.88 -0.79 12.28
N ALA A 59 0.27 -1.65 13.11
CA ALA A 59 -0.81 -2.54 12.67
C ALA A 59 -2.05 -1.78 12.18
N ILE A 60 -2.46 -0.71 12.89
CA ILE A 60 -3.60 0.13 12.49
C ILE A 60 -3.28 0.84 11.16
N SER A 61 -2.10 1.43 11.05
CA SER A 61 -1.67 2.14 9.83
C SER A 61 -1.62 1.20 8.64
N TYR A 62 -1.05 0.00 8.81
CA TYR A 62 -0.97 -1.03 7.78
C TYR A 62 -2.36 -1.47 7.29
N ASN A 63 -3.29 -1.74 8.22
CA ASN A 63 -4.63 -2.16 7.85
C ASN A 63 -5.41 -1.05 7.11
N SER A 64 -5.21 0.20 7.53
CA SER A 64 -5.83 1.35 6.85
C SER A 64 -5.31 1.54 5.41
N GLU A 65 -4.02 1.34 5.19
CA GLU A 65 -3.40 1.45 3.87
C GLU A 65 -3.84 0.30 2.96
N TYR A 66 -3.86 -0.92 3.48
CA TYR A 66 -4.33 -2.10 2.75
C TYR A 66 -5.79 -1.95 2.29
N SER A 67 -6.67 -1.43 3.15
CA SER A 67 -8.07 -1.15 2.80
C SER A 67 -8.22 -0.09 1.71
N GLN A 68 -7.36 0.95 1.71
CA GLN A 68 -7.37 1.97 0.66
C GLN A 68 -6.86 1.42 -0.68
N ILE A 69 -5.81 0.60 -0.67
CA ILE A 69 -5.29 -0.04 -1.88
C ILE A 69 -6.34 -0.95 -2.51
N GLN A 70 -7.02 -1.79 -1.72
CA GLN A 70 -8.12 -2.63 -2.24
C GLN A 70 -9.26 -1.82 -2.84
N ARG A 71 -9.62 -0.69 -2.23
CA ARG A 71 -10.64 0.21 -2.80
C ARG A 71 -10.19 0.84 -4.10
N GLN A 72 -8.93 1.32 -4.19
CA GLN A 72 -8.41 1.92 -5.42
C GLN A 72 -8.38 0.90 -6.55
N GLN A 73 -7.88 -0.31 -6.31
CA GLN A 73 -7.82 -1.37 -7.33
C GLN A 73 -9.21 -1.72 -7.88
N ASN A 74 -10.22 -1.85 -7.01
CA ASN A 74 -11.60 -2.10 -7.45
C ASN A 74 -12.18 -0.96 -8.29
N VAL A 75 -11.86 0.30 -7.97
CA VAL A 75 -12.32 1.46 -8.74
C VAL A 75 -11.61 1.50 -10.10
N ASP A 76 -10.30 1.28 -10.14
CA ASP A 76 -9.52 1.28 -11.38
C ASP A 76 -9.98 0.15 -12.32
N GLU A 77 -10.22 -1.05 -11.78
CA GLU A 77 -10.74 -2.18 -12.54
C GLU A 77 -12.16 -1.91 -13.07
N TRP A 78 -13.02 -1.29 -12.25
CA TRP A 78 -14.35 -0.86 -12.67
C TRP A 78 -14.29 0.20 -13.79
N ILE A 79 -13.45 1.23 -13.66
CA ILE A 79 -13.29 2.28 -14.70
C ILE A 79 -12.80 1.66 -16.01
N ASN A 80 -11.78 0.80 -15.95
CA ASN A 80 -11.24 0.14 -17.13
C ASN A 80 -12.31 -0.74 -17.81
N SER A 81 -13.14 -1.44 -17.03
CA SER A 81 -14.25 -2.24 -17.58
C SER A 81 -15.32 -1.39 -18.29
N GLN A 82 -15.60 -0.17 -17.82
CA GLN A 82 -16.53 0.75 -18.49
C GLN A 82 -15.93 1.30 -19.78
N GLN A 83 -14.65 1.72 -19.78
CA GLN A 83 -13.97 2.19 -20.98
C GLN A 83 -13.91 1.12 -22.09
N ILE A 84 -13.66 -0.14 -21.73
CA ILE A 84 -13.69 -1.24 -22.70
C ILE A 84 -15.10 -1.41 -23.28
N ARG A 85 -16.15 -1.31 -22.45
CA ARG A 85 -17.55 -1.42 -22.90
C ARG A 85 -17.95 -0.27 -23.83
N GLU A 86 -17.52 0.95 -23.53
CA GLU A 86 -17.77 2.12 -24.38
C GLU A 86 -17.02 2.00 -25.72
N ALA A 87 -15.76 1.57 -25.71
CA ALA A 87 -14.99 1.32 -26.93
C ALA A 87 -15.60 0.21 -27.80
N GLU A 88 -16.16 -0.84 -27.20
CA GLU A 88 -16.83 -1.92 -27.92
C GLU A 88 -18.17 -1.46 -28.56
N LEU A 89 -18.90 -0.57 -27.88
CA LEU A 89 -20.10 0.09 -28.43
C LEU A 89 -19.76 1.05 -29.58
N GLU A 90 -18.70 1.85 -29.47
CA GLU A 90 -18.25 2.74 -30.56
C GLU A 90 -17.77 1.96 -31.81
N MET A 91 -17.14 0.79 -31.65
CA MET A 91 -16.81 -0.07 -32.79
C MET A 91 -18.04 -0.68 -33.47
N GLN A 92 -19.19 -0.76 -32.77
CA GLN A 92 -20.44 -1.25 -33.33
C GLN A 92 -21.16 -0.20 -34.19
N ASP A 93 -20.84 1.08 -34.01
CA ASP A 93 -21.33 2.22 -34.79
C ASP A 93 -20.45 2.57 -36.01
N ILE A 94 -19.43 1.76 -36.32
CA ILE A 94 -18.82 1.79 -37.65
C ILE A 94 -19.88 1.21 -38.60
N PRO A 95 -20.47 2.00 -39.52
CA PRO A 95 -21.41 1.46 -40.48
C PRO A 95 -20.71 0.32 -41.22
N LYS A 96 -21.25 -0.90 -41.06
CA LYS A 96 -20.84 -2.05 -41.86
C LYS A 96 -21.15 -1.69 -43.31
N LEU A 97 -20.19 -1.07 -43.99
CA LEU A 97 -20.19 -1.00 -45.45
C LEU A 97 -20.44 -2.43 -45.91
N PRO A 98 -21.51 -2.69 -46.66
CA PRO A 98 -21.82 -4.04 -47.09
C PRO A 98 -20.57 -4.56 -47.80
N LYS A 99 -20.03 -5.68 -47.32
CA LYS A 99 -18.89 -6.42 -47.89
C LYS A 99 -19.07 -6.81 -49.36
N SER A 100 -20.18 -6.42 -49.98
CA SER A 100 -20.48 -6.62 -51.39
C SER A 100 -19.83 -5.60 -52.33
N GLN A 101 -19.34 -4.44 -51.88
CA GLN A 101 -18.72 -3.46 -52.79
C GLN A 101 -17.19 -3.48 -52.84
N LEU A 102 -16.51 -4.12 -51.88
CA LEU A 102 -15.04 -4.19 -51.89
C LEU A 102 -14.51 -5.30 -52.83
N SER A 103 -15.33 -6.30 -53.16
CA SER A 103 -14.90 -7.42 -54.00
C SER A 103 -14.97 -7.12 -55.51
N GLU A 104 -15.87 -6.23 -55.96
CA GLU A 104 -15.96 -5.88 -57.39
C GLU A 104 -14.90 -4.87 -57.85
N GLN A 105 -14.33 -4.04 -56.97
CA GLN A 105 -13.27 -3.11 -57.36
C GLN A 105 -11.88 -3.76 -57.50
N VAL A 106 -11.64 -4.89 -56.82
CA VAL A 106 -10.35 -5.60 -56.92
C VAL A 106 -10.28 -6.46 -58.18
N GLU A 107 -11.42 -6.94 -58.70
CA GLU A 107 -11.47 -7.81 -59.88
C GLU A 107 -11.39 -7.03 -61.22
N GLN A 108 -11.64 -5.72 -61.23
CA GLN A 108 -11.50 -4.88 -62.45
C GLN A 108 -10.10 -4.27 -62.66
N GLN A 109 -9.12 -4.58 -61.81
CA GLN A 109 -7.74 -4.08 -61.92
C GLN A 109 -6.69 -5.16 -62.29
N GLN A 110 -7.10 -6.38 -62.66
CA GLN A 110 -6.20 -7.39 -63.24
C GLN A 110 -6.43 -7.62 -64.73
#